data_AF-A0A413Q6X8-F1
#
_entry.id   AF-A0A413Q6X8-F1
#
_cell.length_a   1.000
_cell.length_b   1.000
_cell.length_c   1.000
_cell.angle_alpha   90.00
_cell.angle_beta   90.00
_cell.angle_gamma   90.00
#
_symmetry.space_group_name_H-M   'P 1'
#
loop_
_entity.id
_entity.type
_entity.pdbx_description
1 polymer ?
#
loop_
_entity_poly.entity_id
_entity_poly.type
_entity_poly.pdbx_seq_one_letter_code
_entity_poly.pdbx_strand_id
1 'polypeptide(L)' 'MVSFEIMDDHKKRGIQEGRYLEIYSLVQDGIIEPELGAKRLNMPFADFERAMQKECVKLFSK' A
#
# COMPACT_ATOMS: atom_id res chain seq x y z
N MET A 1 -30.08 -9.91 13.87
CA MET A 1 -28.67 -10.31 14.05
C MET A 1 -27.89 -9.68 12.89
N VAL A 2 -27.54 -8.40 13.03
CA VAL A 2 -26.97 -7.60 11.93
C VAL A 2 -25.51 -7.34 12.26
N SER A 3 -24.65 -8.08 11.57
CA SER A 3 -23.32 -7.74 11.06
C SER A 3 -22.64 -6.48 11.63
N PHE A 4 -22.38 -6.44 12.94
CA PHE A 4 -21.52 -5.41 13.55
C PHE A 4 -20.02 -5.75 13.38
N GLU A 5 -19.71 -7.00 13.03
CA GLU A 5 -18.33 -7.49 12.90
C GLU A 5 -17.68 -7.15 11.54
N ILE A 6 -18.46 -6.76 10.53
CA ILE A 6 -17.90 -6.43 9.20
C ILE A 6 -17.31 -5.02 9.18
N MET A 7 -17.79 -4.10 10.02
CA MET A 7 -17.31 -2.72 10.06
C MET A 7 -15.96 -2.56 10.77
N ASP A 8 -15.49 -3.51 11.58
CA ASP A 8 -14.17 -3.35 12.22
C ASP A 8 -13.03 -3.66 11.24
N ASP A 9 -13.25 -4.61 10.34
CA ASP A 9 -12.27 -5.02 9.32
C ASP A 9 -12.17 -3.99 8.18
N HIS A 10 -13.28 -3.42 7.71
CA HIS A 10 -13.26 -2.37 6.68
C HIS A 10 -12.61 -1.07 7.15
N LYS A 11 -12.81 -0.70 8.43
CA LYS A 11 -12.20 0.52 8.99
C LYS A 11 -10.68 0.34 9.16
N LYS A 12 -10.23 -0.86 9.53
CA LYS A 12 -8.79 -1.20 9.58
C LYS A 12 -8.16 -1.30 8.20
N ARG A 13 -8.85 -1.89 7.22
CA ARG A 13 -8.38 -1.96 5.82
C ARG A 13 -8.25 -0.59 5.18
N GLY A 14 -9.21 0.33 5.38
CA GLY A 14 -9.11 1.69 4.84
C GLY A 14 -7.93 2.49 5.41
N ILE A 15 -7.62 2.30 6.69
CA ILE A 15 -6.45 2.94 7.34
C ILE A 15 -5.15 2.32 6.83
N GLN A 16 -5.11 1.00 6.61
CA GLN A 16 -3.94 0.32 6.04
C GLN A 16 -3.71 0.74 4.59
N GLU A 17 -4.74 0.69 3.73
CA GLU A 17 -4.68 1.12 2.31
C GLU A 17 -4.19 2.57 2.17
N GLY A 18 -4.64 3.48 3.03
CA GLY A 18 -4.14 4.87 3.04
C GLY A 18 -2.65 4.97 3.35
N ARG A 19 -2.13 4.15 4.27
CA ARG A 19 -0.69 4.09 4.57
C ARG A 19 0.12 3.47 3.42
N TYR A 20 -0.44 2.47 2.73
CA TYR A 20 0.21 1.89 1.54
C TYR A 20 0.41 2.97 0.47
N LEU A 21 -0.64 3.73 0.13
CA LEU A 21 -0.59 4.79 -0.88
C LEU A 21 0.40 5.91 -0.51
N GLU A 22 0.40 6.34 0.76
CA GLU A 22 1.34 7.37 1.24
C GLU A 22 2.79 6.90 1.08
N ILE A 23 3.09 5.68 1.51
CA ILE A 23 4.44 5.09 1.39
C ILE A 23 4.83 4.89 -0.08
N TYR A 24 3.92 4.41 -0.93
CA TYR A 24 4.19 4.26 -2.37
C TYR A 24 4.49 5.60 -3.03
N SER A 25 3.74 6.65 -2.69
CA SER A 25 3.99 8.01 -3.18
C SER A 25 5.38 8.51 -2.77
N LEU A 26 5.76 8.35 -1.49
CA LEU A 26 7.08 8.74 -1.00
C LEU A 26 8.23 7.99 -1.69
N VAL A 27 8.04 6.70 -2.00
CA VAL A 27 9.01 5.91 -2.77
C VAL A 27 9.07 6.35 -4.23
N GLN A 28 7.92 6.62 -4.85
CA GLN A 28 7.82 7.10 -6.23
C GLN A 28 8.44 8.49 -6.41
N ASP A 29 8.27 9.37 -5.43
CA ASP A 29 8.87 10.70 -5.38
C ASP A 29 10.39 10.65 -5.08
N GLY A 30 10.91 9.46 -4.73
CA GLY A 30 12.31 9.26 -4.37
C GLY A 30 12.69 9.84 -3.01
N ILE A 31 11.70 10.15 -2.17
CA ILE A 31 11.91 10.68 -0.80
C ILE A 31 12.40 9.57 0.12
N ILE A 32 11.89 8.34 -0.04
CA ILE A 32 12.31 7.17 0.75
C ILE A 32 12.67 5.98 -0.15
N GLU A 33 13.55 5.12 0.33
CA GLU A 33 13.89 3.88 -0.37
C GLU A 33 12.74 2.87 -0.33
N PRO A 34 12.52 2.09 -1.41
CA PRO A 34 11.46 1.09 -1.48
C PRO A 34 11.59 0.01 -0.38
N GLU A 35 12.82 -0.31 0.05
CA GLU A 35 13.09 -1.19 1.19
C GLU A 35 12.55 -0.63 2.51
N LEU A 36 12.71 0.68 2.71
CA LEU A 36 12.18 1.36 3.89
C LEU A 36 10.64 1.40 3.85
N GLY A 37 10.06 1.58 2.67
CA GLY A 37 8.62 1.50 2.46
C GLY A 37 8.05 0.13 2.83
N ALA A 38 8.66 -0.94 2.32
CA ALA A 38 8.29 -2.32 2.65
C ALA A 38 8.37 -2.58 4.17
N LYS A 39 9.44 -2.13 4.82
CA LYS A 39 9.64 -2.25 6.27
C LYS A 39 8.59 -1.49 7.08
N ARG A 40 8.18 -0.29 6.64
CA ARG A 40 7.11 0.51 7.27
C ARG A 40 5.75 -0.18 7.20
N LEU A 41 5.53 -0.94 6.14
CA LEU A 41 4.29 -1.67 5.90
C LEU A 41 4.30 -3.07 6.51
N ASN A 42 5.41 -3.49 7.16
CA ASN A 42 5.62 -4.88 7.59
C ASN A 42 5.33 -5.88 6.46
N MET A 43 5.69 -5.51 5.24
CA MET A 43 5.50 -6.28 4.02
C MET A 43 6.88 -6.69 3.47
N PRO A 44 7.03 -7.89 2.90
CA PRO A 44 8.27 -8.26 2.23
C PRO A 44 8.50 -7.37 1.01
N PHE A 45 9.75 -6.99 0.78
CA PHE A 45 10.16 -6.11 -0.33
C PHE A 45 9.65 -6.59 -1.69
N ALA A 46 9.68 -7.90 -1.95
CA ALA A 46 9.18 -8.49 -3.19
C ALA A 46 7.67 -8.25 -3.42
N ASP A 47 6.84 -8.28 -2.37
CA ASP A 47 5.42 -7.94 -2.49
C ASP A 47 5.21 -6.43 -2.65
N PHE A 48 6.03 -5.62 -1.98
CA PHE A 48 6.01 -4.16 -2.11
C PHE A 48 6.34 -3.71 -3.53
N GLU A 49 7.43 -4.22 -4.11
CA GLU A 49 7.80 -3.95 -5.51
C GLU A 49 6.73 -4.41 -6.49
N ARG A 50 6.13 -5.57 -6.25
CA ARG A 50 5.09 -6.13 -7.13
C ARG A 50 3.79 -5.32 -7.06
N ALA A 51 3.46 -4.77 -5.90
CA ALA A 51 2.36 -3.85 -5.71
C ALA A 51 2.65 -2.46 -6.33
N MET A 52 3.87 -1.93 -6.15
CA MET A 52 4.32 -0.72 -6.88
C MET A 52 4.27 -0.93 -8.38
N GLN A 53 4.81 -2.03 -8.91
CA GLN A 53 4.78 -2.31 -10.34
C GLN A 53 3.36 -2.40 -10.86
N LYS A 54 2.42 -3.00 -10.13
CA LYS A 54 1.00 -3.03 -10.53
C LYS A 54 0.41 -1.63 -10.66
N GLU A 55 0.78 -0.70 -9.78
CA GLU A 55 0.32 0.69 -9.84
C GLU A 55 1.06 1.51 -10.93
N CYS A 56 2.37 1.31 -11.09
CA CYS A 56 3.18 1.93 -12.14
C CYS A 56 2.80 1.45 -13.55
N VAL A 57 2.49 0.17 -13.75
CA VAL A 57 2.07 -0.38 -15.05
C VAL A 57 0.77 0.26 -15.56
N LYS A 58 -0.12 0.71 -14.66
CA LYS A 58 -1.31 1.49 -15.07
C LYS A 58 -0.95 2.87 -15.65
N LEU A 59 0.15 3.47 -15.21
CA LEU A 59 0.59 4.80 -15.66
C LEU A 59 1.29 4.78 -17.03
N PHE A 60 1.88 3.65 -17.44
CA PHE A 60 2.57 3.52 -18.74
C PHE A 60 1.68 3.04 -19.89
N SER A 61 0.40 2.76 -19.65
CA SER A 61 -0.55 2.34 -20.69
C SER A 61 -1.43 3.49 -21.21
N LYS A 62 -0.97 4.74 -21.12
CA LYS A 62 -1.69 5.92 -21.64
C LYS A 62 -0.89 6.64 -22.71
#